data_AF-A0A2I2L0N4-F1
#
_entry.id   AF-A0A2I2L0N4-F1
#
_cell.length_a   1.000
_cell.length_b   1.000
_cell.length_c   1.000
_cell.angle_alpha   90.00
_cell.angle_beta   90.00
_cell.angle_gamma   90.00
#
_symmetry.space_group_name_H-M   'P 1'
#
loop_
_entity.id
_entity.type
_entity.pdbx_description
1 polymer ?
#
loop_
_entity_poly.entity_id
_entity_poly.type
_entity_poly.pdbx_seq_one_letter_code
_entity_poly.pdbx_strand_id
1 'polypeptide(L)' 'MLHGGRGGGRLTGDDGVGARRVDGPWLLCPWCDGPVPLTHLVASDDEPGAQVAVCTGCGRRVSFLPPTPP' A
#
# COMPACT_ATOMS: atom_id res chain seq x y z
N MET A 1 -34.23 -19.31 33.77
CA MET A 1 -33.99 -17.88 34.10
C MET A 1 -32.51 -17.61 33.86
N LEU A 2 -32.20 -16.66 32.96
CA LEU A 2 -30.94 -15.89 32.79
C LEU A 2 -29.60 -16.66 32.61
N HIS A 3 -28.71 -16.46 31.63
CA HIS A 3 -28.47 -15.62 30.43
C HIS A 3 -27.39 -16.40 29.62
N GLY A 4 -27.29 -16.44 28.28
CA GLY A 4 -27.39 -15.34 27.33
C GLY A 4 -26.07 -14.54 27.25
N GLY A 5 -25.17 -14.90 26.32
CA GLY A 5 -24.29 -13.91 25.68
C GLY A 5 -22.79 -13.91 26.06
N ARG A 6 -21.96 -14.10 25.02
CA ARG A 6 -20.69 -13.42 24.69
C ARG A 6 -20.18 -14.16 23.44
N GLY A 7 -20.38 -13.66 22.22
CA GLY A 7 -20.18 -12.29 21.77
C GLY A 7 -19.20 -12.40 20.63
N GLY A 8 -19.71 -12.42 19.39
CA GLY A 8 -18.88 -12.18 18.23
C GLY A 8 -18.27 -10.78 18.33
N GLY A 9 -16.97 -10.69 18.10
CA GLY A 9 -16.24 -9.44 17.97
C GLY A 9 -15.02 -9.72 17.09
N ARG A 10 -15.20 -9.61 15.77
CA ARG A 10 -14.55 -8.59 14.95
C ARG A 10 -13.02 -8.60 15.07
N LEU A 11 -12.39 -9.19 14.06
CA LEU A 11 -11.34 -8.58 13.24
C LEU A 11 -10.74 -7.29 13.85
N THR A 12 -9.83 -7.44 14.80
CA THR A 12 -8.80 -6.45 15.09
C THR A 12 -7.51 -7.16 14.68
N GLY A 13 -7.04 -7.03 13.44
CA GLY A 13 -6.71 -5.73 12.86
C GLY A 13 -5.52 -5.14 13.62
N ASP A 14 -4.55 -5.99 13.96
CA ASP A 14 -3.32 -5.63 14.67
C ASP A 14 -2.15 -6.25 13.89
N ASP A 15 -1.87 -5.70 12.71
CA ASP A 15 -0.52 -5.77 12.14
C ASP A 15 0.07 -4.37 12.29
N GLY A 16 0.55 -4.12 13.50
CA GLY A 16 1.13 -2.86 13.95
C GLY A 16 2.54 -2.62 13.39
N VAL A 17 2.74 -2.70 12.07
CA VAL A 17 3.83 -1.97 11.43
C VAL A 17 3.29 -0.59 11.12
N GLY A 18 3.57 0.35 12.02
CA GLY A 18 3.06 1.72 12.01
C GLY A 18 2.83 2.23 10.60
N ALA A 19 1.56 2.40 10.24
CA ALA A 19 1.15 3.01 8.98
C ALA A 19 1.74 4.42 8.96
N ARG A 20 2.97 4.51 8.44
CA ARG A 20 3.67 5.77 8.20
C ARG A 20 2.72 6.52 7.31
N ARG A 21 2.02 7.53 7.85
CA ARG A 21 0.97 8.23 7.12
C ARG A 21 1.61 8.74 5.84
N VAL A 22 1.17 8.17 4.72
CA VAL A 22 1.68 8.52 3.42
C VAL A 22 0.83 9.67 2.93
N ASP A 23 1.42 10.85 2.79
CA ASP A 23 0.71 12.01 2.27
C ASP A 23 0.46 11.84 0.77
N GLY A 24 -0.79 12.05 0.34
CA GLY A 24 -1.21 11.97 -1.06
C GLY A 24 -1.68 10.59 -1.52
N PRO A 25 -1.86 10.39 -2.84
CA PRO A 25 -2.30 9.12 -3.41
C PRO A 25 -1.24 8.02 -3.21
N TRP A 26 -1.70 6.82 -2.88
CA TRP A 26 -0.87 5.64 -2.66
C TRP A 26 -1.52 4.39 -3.24
N LEU A 27 -0.71 3.37 -3.52
CA LEU A 27 -1.14 2.03 -3.92
C LEU A 27 -0.69 0.99 -2.89
N LEU A 28 -1.30 -0.20 -2.94
CA LEU A 28 -0.86 -1.34 -2.14
C LEU A 28 0.31 -2.05 -2.82
N CYS A 29 1.34 -2.33 -2.02
CA CYS A 29 2.46 -3.14 -2.45
C CYS A 29 1.99 -4.59 -2.68
N PRO A 30 2.23 -5.18 -3.86
CA PRO A 30 1.76 -6.54 -4.18
C PRO A 30 2.46 -7.64 -3.36
N TRP A 31 3.47 -7.30 -2.57
CA TRP A 31 4.25 -8.26 -1.79
C TRP A 31 3.98 -8.23 -0.29
N CYS A 32 3.59 -7.08 0.27
CA CYS A 32 3.45 -6.92 1.71
C CYS A 32 2.23 -6.09 2.11
N ASP A 33 1.37 -5.73 1.15
CA ASP A 33 0.21 -4.87 1.33
C ASP A 33 0.52 -3.49 1.96
N GLY A 34 1.80 -3.13 2.01
CA GLY A 34 2.27 -1.86 2.55
C GLY A 34 2.05 -0.71 1.57
N PRO A 35 1.95 0.54 2.06
CA PRO A 35 1.64 1.67 1.21
C PRO A 35 2.85 2.09 0.35
N VAL A 36 2.56 2.32 -0.94
CA VAL A 36 3.48 2.78 -1.97
C VAL A 36 3.09 4.22 -2.36
N PRO A 37 3.81 5.26 -1.88
CA PRO A 37 3.51 6.65 -2.24
C PRO A 37 3.66 6.89 -3.73
N LEU A 38 2.65 7.50 -4.34
CA LEU A 38 2.73 8.03 -5.72
C LEU A 38 3.13 9.51 -5.76
N THR A 39 3.51 10.10 -4.62
CA THR A 39 4.00 11.48 -4.53
C THR A 39 5.48 11.62 -4.87
N HIS A 40 6.24 10.52 -4.81
CA HIS A 40 7.68 10.48 -5.09
C HIS A 40 8.00 9.48 -6.18
N LEU A 41 7.49 9.75 -7.38
CA LEU A 41 7.72 8.96 -8.58
C LEU A 41 9.03 9.39 -9.23
N VAL A 42 9.88 8.41 -9.56
CA VAL A 42 11.06 8.63 -10.39
C VAL A 42 10.86 7.95 -11.73
N ALA A 43 11.42 8.51 -12.79
CA ALA A 43 11.43 7.85 -14.09
C ALA A 43 12.18 6.50 -13.98
N SER A 44 11.61 5.46 -14.57
CA SER A 44 12.29 4.18 -14.73
C SER A 44 13.35 4.32 -15.83
N ASP A 45 14.54 3.79 -15.57
CA ASP A 45 15.59 3.64 -16.59
C ASP A 45 15.39 2.36 -17.43
N ASP A 46 14.62 1.41 -16.90
CA ASP A 46 14.43 0.06 -17.49
C ASP A 46 13.43 0.06 -18.66
N GLU A 47 12.38 0.89 -18.57
CA GLU A 47 11.31 0.95 -19.56
C GLU A 47 10.93 2.42 -19.81
N PRO A 48 11.04 2.93 -21.05
CA PRO A 48 10.76 4.32 -21.36
C PRO A 48 9.30 4.69 -21.04
N GLY A 49 9.14 5.68 -20.15
CA GLY A 49 7.83 6.16 -19.72
C GLY A 49 7.26 5.44 -18.50
N ALA A 50 7.87 4.34 -18.05
CA ALA A 50 7.54 3.75 -16.76
C ALA A 50 8.00 4.65 -15.61
N GLN A 51 7.24 4.64 -14.53
CA GLN A 51 7.54 5.35 -13.30
C GLN A 51 7.76 4.33 -12.18
N VAL A 52 8.64 4.65 -11.23
CA VAL A 52 9.01 3.78 -10.11
C VAL A 52 8.77 4.51 -8.80
N ALA A 53 8.15 3.80 -7.85
CA ALA A 53 8.07 4.20 -6.44
C ALA A 53 8.67 3.12 -5.54
N VAL A 54 8.96 3.49 -4.29
CA VAL A 54 9.47 2.56 -3.28
C VAL A 54 8.39 2.33 -2.22
N CYS A 55 8.06 1.06 -1.97
CA CYS A 55 7.19 0.68 -0.87
C CYS A 55 7.81 1.08 0.46
N THR A 56 7.05 1.81 1.29
CA THR A 56 7.53 2.24 2.61
C THR A 56 7.53 1.13 3.66
N GLY A 57 6.81 0.04 3.41
CA GLY A 57 6.76 -1.14 4.27
C GLY A 57 7.95 -2.08 4.07
N CYS A 58 8.14 -2.60 2.86
CA CYS A 58 9.18 -3.59 2.58
C CYS A 58 10.39 -3.05 1.79
N GLY A 59 10.41 -1.76 1.45
CA GLY A 59 11.53 -1.13 0.72
C GLY A 59 11.69 -1.56 -0.75
N ARG A 60 10.75 -2.35 -1.29
CA ARG A 60 10.80 -2.83 -2.68
C ARG A 60 10.39 -1.74 -3.64
N ARG A 61 11.03 -1.75 -4.82
CA ARG A 61 10.65 -0.88 -5.95
C ARG A 61 9.44 -1.46 -6.66
N VAL A 62 8.47 -0.60 -6.94
CA VAL A 62 7.25 -0.92 -7.70
C VAL A 62 7.30 -0.04 -8.94
N SER A 63 7.33 -0.66 -10.12
CA SER A 63 7.21 0.03 -11.40
C SER A 63 5.74 0.03 -11.86
N PHE A 64 5.34 1.10 -12.52
CA PHE A 64 4.04 1.24 -13.16
C PHE A 64 4.17 2.04 -14.44
N LEU A 65 3.45 1.59 -15.46
CA LEU A 65 3.31 2.32 -16.71
C LEU A 65 2.05 3.18 -16.61
N PRO A 66 2.16 4.52 -16.65
CA PRO A 66 0.97 5.35 -16.74
C PRO A 66 0.19 5.02 -18.03
N PRO A 67 -1.15 5.08 -18.02
CA PRO A 67 -1.91 4.89 -19.24
C PRO A 67 -1.47 5.93 -20.28
N THR A 68 -1.20 5.50 -21.51
CA THR A 68 -0.92 6.41 -22.62
C THR A 68 -2.13 7.31 -22.86
N PRO A 69 -1.95 8.63 -23.01
CA PRO A 69 -3.05 9.50 -23.41
C PRO A 69 -3.61 9.04 -24.77
N PRO A 70 -4.92 9.18 -25.00
CA PRO A 70 -5.56 8.81 -26.27
C PRO A 70 -5.09 9.66 -27.45
#